data_AF-A0A1G9YXA1-F1
#
_entry.id   AF-A0A1G9YXA1-F1
#
_cell.length_a   1.000
_cell.length_b   1.000
_cell.length_c   1.000
_cell.angle_alpha   90.00
_cell.angle_beta   90.00
_cell.angle_gamma   90.00
#
_symmetry.space_group_name_H-M   'P 1'
#
loop_
_entity.id
_entity.type
_entity.pdbx_description
1 polymer ?
#
loop_
_entity_poly.entity_id
_entity_poly.type
_entity_poly.pdbx_seq_one_letter_code
_entity_poly.pdbx_strand_id
1 'polypeptide(L)'
;MGILKQIQQNNHRQDADHKLYKSARLAIRRNSCKPLELQDLICNETMSKEMALFLCTCIKARFNIIVSGGTRAGKKTLVNALSTFIPNEERKMIGDVRGKLVREILWKEDKGLDGFLATGHSSSPSNMIDRLEIIAYLEGMNLPMKAIREQIAGTIDIIIHLSRLNDGTRKITKITEVQGFEGENIVLRDVFTVIPLEDSYY
;
A
#
# COMPACT_ATOMS: atom_id res chain seq x y z
N MET A 1 26.00 37.41 -57.26
CA MET A 1 26.26 36.25 -56.38
C MET A 1 25.96 36.56 -54.89
N GLY A 2 24.93 37.38 -54.60
CA GLY A 2 24.62 37.86 -53.24
C GLY A 2 23.20 37.55 -52.73
N ILE A 3 22.26 37.25 -53.61
CA ILE A 3 20.84 37.05 -53.21
C ILE A 3 20.54 35.56 -52.91
N LEU A 4 21.20 34.62 -53.58
CA LEU A 4 21.04 33.17 -53.35
C LEU A 4 21.66 32.67 -52.02
N LYS A 5 22.67 33.36 -51.47
CA LYS A 5 23.25 33.01 -50.15
C LYS A 5 22.39 33.46 -48.97
N GLN A 6 21.47 34.40 -49.16
CA GLN A 6 20.59 34.90 -48.10
C GLN A 6 19.35 34.02 -47.93
N ILE A 7 18.92 33.32 -48.99
CA ILE A 7 17.81 32.35 -48.94
C ILE A 7 18.26 31.04 -48.29
N GLN A 8 19.51 30.60 -48.47
CA GLN A 8 20.05 29.40 -47.81
C GLN A 8 20.40 29.60 -46.33
N GLN A 9 20.61 30.84 -45.86
CA GLN A 9 20.82 31.12 -44.43
C GLN A 9 19.51 31.32 -43.65
N ASN A 10 18.38 31.55 -44.31
CA ASN A 10 17.07 31.67 -43.67
C ASN A 10 16.37 30.30 -43.46
N ASN A 11 16.72 29.27 -44.24
CA ASN A 11 16.14 27.93 -44.08
C ASN A 11 16.77 27.10 -42.95
N HIS A 12 17.90 27.52 -42.36
CA HIS A 12 18.49 26.85 -41.20
C HIS A 12 18.04 27.41 -39.84
N ARG A 13 17.10 28.36 -39.81
CA ARG A 13 16.51 28.90 -38.58
C ARG A 13 15.07 28.43 -38.31
N GLN A 14 14.45 27.65 -39.19
CA GLN A 14 13.07 27.16 -38.99
C GLN A 14 12.97 25.76 -38.36
N ASP A 15 14.08 25.02 -38.26
CA ASP A 15 14.10 23.68 -37.64
C ASP A 15 14.42 23.67 -36.13
N ALA A 16 14.60 24.85 -35.51
CA ALA A 16 14.93 24.97 -34.09
C ALA A 16 13.71 25.07 -33.15
N ASP A 17 12.53 25.38 -33.67
CA ASP A 17 11.34 25.69 -32.85
C ASP A 17 10.34 24.53 -32.72
N HIS A 18 10.63 23.36 -33.31
CA HIS A 18 9.72 22.20 -33.26
C HIS A 18 9.95 21.25 -32.07
N LYS A 19 10.87 21.57 -31.15
CA LYS A 19 11.31 20.65 -30.08
C LYS A 19 10.92 21.02 -28.64
N LEU A 20 10.08 22.03 -28.42
CA LEU A 20 9.88 22.61 -27.09
C LEU A 20 8.45 22.63 -26.52
N TYR A 21 7.45 22.08 -27.21
CA TYR A 21 6.14 21.83 -26.60
C TYR A 21 5.94 20.33 -26.34
N LYS A 22 6.46 19.83 -25.21
CA LYS A 22 5.89 18.61 -24.60
C LYS A 22 4.45 18.95 -24.23
N SER A 23 3.51 18.61 -25.09
CA SER A 23 2.07 18.77 -24.83
C SER A 23 1.74 18.09 -23.49
N ALA A 24 1.12 18.85 -22.58
CA ALA A 24 0.71 18.32 -21.29
C ALA A 24 -0.27 17.17 -21.50
N ARG A 25 0.12 15.95 -21.13
CA ARG A 25 -0.72 14.76 -21.21
C ARG A 25 -1.40 14.53 -19.87
N LEU A 26 -2.70 14.81 -19.80
CA LEU A 26 -3.53 14.44 -18.66
C LEU A 26 -4.13 13.05 -18.91
N ALA A 27 -3.70 12.05 -18.14
CA ALA A 27 -4.30 10.73 -18.15
C ALA A 27 -5.40 10.65 -17.09
N ILE A 28 -6.67 10.70 -17.51
CA ILE A 28 -7.81 10.53 -16.61
C ILE A 28 -7.99 9.04 -16.35
N ARG A 29 -7.77 8.61 -15.11
CA ARG A 29 -8.04 7.24 -14.67
C ARG A 29 -9.45 7.16 -14.11
N ARG A 30 -10.37 6.54 -14.86
CA ARG A 30 -11.71 6.22 -14.33
C ARG A 30 -11.58 5.09 -13.30
N ASN A 31 -12.05 5.36 -12.08
CA ASN A 31 -12.27 4.32 -11.10
C ASN A 31 -13.61 3.63 -11.42
N SER A 32 -13.68 2.32 -11.26
CA SER A 32 -14.92 1.55 -11.44
C SER A 32 -16.03 2.14 -10.57
N CYS A 33 -17.21 2.41 -11.15
CA CYS A 33 -18.33 3.04 -10.44
C CYS A 33 -18.97 2.16 -9.36
N LYS A 34 -18.79 0.84 -9.42
CA LYS A 34 -19.25 -0.09 -8.38
C LYS A 34 -18.06 -0.50 -7.51
N PRO A 35 -18.06 -0.16 -6.20
CA PRO A 35 -17.11 -0.73 -5.25
C PRO A 35 -17.23 -2.27 -5.27
N LEU A 36 -16.10 -2.99 -5.30
CA LEU A 36 -16.13 -4.44 -5.20
C LEU A 36 -16.56 -4.86 -3.80
N GLU A 37 -17.47 -5.82 -3.72
CA GLU A 37 -17.88 -6.46 -2.48
C GLU A 37 -16.89 -7.59 -2.11
N LEU A 38 -16.94 -8.05 -0.86
CA LEU A 38 -16.10 -9.16 -0.42
C LEU A 38 -16.35 -10.42 -1.25
N GLN A 39 -17.60 -10.68 -1.62
CA GLN A 39 -17.97 -11.79 -2.48
C GLN A 39 -17.31 -11.68 -3.86
N ASP A 40 -17.22 -10.48 -4.43
CA ASP A 40 -16.54 -10.25 -5.71
C ASP A 40 -15.04 -10.58 -5.59
N LEU A 41 -14.41 -10.25 -4.46
CA LEU A 41 -12.99 -10.56 -4.23
C LEU A 41 -12.73 -12.06 -4.10
N ILE A 42 -13.68 -12.82 -3.53
CA ILE A 42 -13.60 -14.29 -3.48
C ILE A 42 -13.82 -14.87 -4.89
N CYS A 43 -14.84 -14.40 -5.62
CA CYS A 43 -15.13 -14.85 -6.98
C CYS A 43 -14.00 -14.55 -7.96
N ASN A 44 -13.29 -13.43 -7.78
CA ASN A 44 -12.10 -13.06 -8.57
C ASN A 44 -10.81 -13.76 -8.09
N GLU A 45 -10.91 -14.69 -7.15
CA GLU A 45 -9.78 -15.40 -6.54
C GLU A 45 -8.72 -14.48 -5.93
N THR A 46 -9.11 -13.25 -5.54
CA THR A 46 -8.20 -12.34 -4.82
C THR A 46 -7.89 -12.87 -3.43
N MET A 47 -8.84 -13.57 -2.81
CA MET A 47 -8.67 -14.27 -1.54
C MET A 47 -9.55 -15.52 -1.48
N SER A 48 -9.19 -16.48 -0.63
CA SER A 48 -10.04 -17.64 -0.38
C SER A 48 -11.18 -17.32 0.60
N LYS A 49 -12.17 -18.22 0.72
CA LYS A 49 -13.26 -18.08 1.69
C LYS A 49 -12.75 -18.12 3.13
N GLU A 50 -11.72 -18.94 3.38
CA GLU A 50 -11.07 -19.10 4.68
C GLU A 50 -10.35 -17.80 5.06
N MET A 51 -9.62 -17.19 4.12
CA MET A 51 -9.00 -15.87 4.32
C MET A 51 -10.05 -14.81 4.63
N ALA A 52 -11.16 -14.79 3.88
CA ALA A 52 -12.24 -13.85 4.10
C ALA A 52 -12.84 -13.98 5.51
N LEU A 53 -13.12 -15.21 5.95
CA LEU A 53 -13.63 -15.48 7.29
C LEU A 53 -12.66 -15.04 8.39
N PHE A 54 -11.37 -15.34 8.21
CA PHE A 54 -10.31 -14.91 9.12
C PHE A 54 -10.26 -13.39 9.23
N LEU A 55 -10.20 -12.68 8.10
CA LEU A 55 -10.12 -11.22 8.08
C LEU A 55 -11.37 -10.56 8.67
N CYS A 56 -12.57 -11.08 8.38
CA CYS A 56 -13.80 -10.59 9.01
C CYS A 56 -13.77 -10.78 10.53
N THR A 57 -13.21 -11.89 11.01
CA THR A 57 -13.03 -12.15 12.44
C THR A 57 -12.04 -11.16 13.05
N CYS A 58 -10.92 -10.90 12.38
CA CYS A 58 -9.92 -9.94 12.84
C CYS A 58 -10.51 -8.52 12.97
N ILE A 59 -11.30 -8.12 11.97
CA ILE A 59 -11.97 -6.81 11.96
C ILE A 59 -12.95 -6.68 13.12
N LYS A 60 -13.78 -7.70 13.35
CA LYS A 60 -14.74 -7.71 14.48
C LYS A 60 -14.05 -7.70 15.83
N ALA A 61 -12.88 -8.33 15.94
CA ALA A 61 -12.04 -8.33 17.13
C ALA A 61 -11.24 -7.02 17.30
N ARG A 62 -11.42 -6.04 16.41
CA ARG A 62 -10.75 -4.73 16.43
C ARG A 62 -9.22 -4.79 16.31
N PHE A 63 -8.70 -5.78 15.60
CA PHE A 63 -7.27 -5.79 15.26
C PHE A 63 -6.93 -4.63 14.32
N ASN A 64 -5.72 -4.11 14.48
CA ASN A 64 -5.10 -3.08 13.67
C ASN A 64 -4.44 -3.72 12.44
N ILE A 65 -4.99 -3.43 11.26
CA ILE A 65 -4.62 -4.11 10.03
C ILE A 65 -4.00 -3.12 9.04
N ILE A 66 -2.82 -3.48 8.52
CA ILE A 66 -2.19 -2.79 7.40
C ILE A 66 -2.32 -3.62 6.13
N VAL A 67 -2.98 -3.04 5.13
CA VAL A 67 -3.05 -3.58 3.77
C VAL A 67 -1.88 -3.03 2.97
N SER A 68 -0.88 -3.86 2.74
CA SER A 68 0.37 -3.55 2.05
C SER A 68 0.41 -4.09 0.61
N GLY A 69 1.38 -3.63 -0.19
CA GLY A 69 1.56 -4.08 -1.58
C GLY A 69 2.02 -3.01 -2.56
N GLY A 70 2.33 -3.45 -3.79
CA GLY A 70 2.82 -2.62 -4.88
C GLY A 70 1.82 -1.56 -5.41
N THR A 71 2.28 -0.76 -6.38
CA THR A 71 1.42 0.20 -7.08
C THR A 71 0.36 -0.54 -7.88
N ARG A 72 -0.92 -0.11 -7.79
CA ARG A 72 -2.08 -0.76 -8.43
C ARG A 72 -2.36 -2.21 -7.98
N ALA A 73 -1.80 -2.65 -6.85
CA ALA A 73 -2.10 -3.97 -6.27
C ALA A 73 -3.55 -4.13 -5.76
N GLY A 74 -4.33 -3.05 -5.67
CA GLY A 74 -5.73 -3.10 -5.25
C GLY A 74 -5.98 -2.83 -3.77
N LYS A 75 -4.99 -2.37 -3.01
CA LYS A 75 -5.10 -2.07 -1.56
C LYS A 75 -6.35 -1.29 -1.16
N LYS A 76 -6.62 -0.16 -1.82
CA LYS A 76 -7.80 0.67 -1.53
C LYS A 76 -9.11 -0.08 -1.81
N THR A 77 -9.13 -0.91 -2.85
CA THR A 77 -10.28 -1.74 -3.18
C THR A 77 -10.53 -2.77 -2.08
N LEU A 78 -9.48 -3.45 -1.60
CA LEU A 78 -9.60 -4.40 -0.50
C LEU A 78 -10.06 -3.71 0.79
N VAL A 79 -9.43 -2.60 1.18
CA VAL A 79 -9.82 -1.87 2.40
C VAL A 79 -11.28 -1.41 2.33
N ASN A 80 -11.73 -0.89 1.17
CA ASN A 80 -13.12 -0.49 1.01
C ASN A 80 -14.10 -1.66 1.10
N ALA A 81 -13.73 -2.85 0.58
CA ALA A 81 -14.56 -4.03 0.69
C ALA A 81 -14.64 -4.51 2.16
N LEU A 82 -13.49 -4.55 2.86
CA LEU A 82 -13.39 -4.97 4.25
C LEU A 82 -14.03 -3.98 5.23
N SER A 83 -14.00 -2.68 4.93
CA SER A 83 -14.55 -1.67 5.83
C SER A 83 -16.05 -1.73 5.98
N THR A 84 -16.76 -2.35 5.02
CA THR A 84 -18.21 -2.60 5.11
C THR A 84 -18.60 -3.46 6.31
N PHE A 85 -17.66 -4.27 6.84
CA PHE A 85 -17.86 -5.11 8.03
C PHE A 85 -17.60 -4.37 9.35
N ILE A 86 -17.04 -3.16 9.30
CA ILE A 86 -16.84 -2.33 10.48
C ILE A 86 -18.12 -1.51 10.70
N PRO A 87 -18.73 -1.53 11.91
CA PRO A 87 -19.81 -0.62 12.28
C PRO A 87 -19.45 0.83 11.93
N ASN A 88 -20.40 1.60 11.42
CA ASN A 88 -20.11 2.93 10.86
C ASN A 88 -19.54 3.89 11.92
N GLU A 89 -19.98 3.73 13.17
CA GLU A 89 -19.57 4.53 14.33
C GLU A 89 -18.12 4.23 14.75
N GLU A 90 -17.62 3.04 14.41
CA GLU A 90 -16.31 2.53 14.81
C GLU A 90 -15.30 2.49 13.65
N ARG A 91 -15.74 2.84 12.44
CA ARG A 91 -14.94 2.72 11.21
C ARG A 91 -13.77 3.70 11.19
N LYS A 92 -12.62 3.21 11.65
CA LYS A 92 -11.34 3.92 11.58
C LYS A 92 -10.55 3.49 10.34
N MET A 93 -10.91 4.07 9.20
CA MET A 93 -10.10 3.92 7.99
C MET A 93 -9.01 4.99 7.94
N ILE A 94 -7.78 4.52 7.81
CA ILE A 94 -6.61 5.37 7.61
C ILE A 94 -6.17 5.25 6.16
N GLY A 95 -5.70 6.36 5.60
CA GLY A 95 -5.18 6.42 4.24
C GLY A 95 -3.90 5.61 4.03
N ASP A 96 -2.98 6.16 3.23
CA ASP A 96 -1.67 5.55 3.02
C ASP A 96 -0.77 5.90 4.23
N VAL A 97 -0.20 4.90 4.92
CA VAL A 97 0.68 5.09 6.09
C VAL A 97 2.02 5.68 5.65
N ARG A 98 2.04 7.00 5.55
CA ARG A 98 3.19 7.79 5.11
C ARG A 98 3.27 9.09 5.89
N GLY A 99 4.49 9.59 6.05
CA GLY A 99 4.77 10.83 6.75
C GLY A 99 4.15 10.89 8.15
N LYS A 100 3.69 12.07 8.55
CA LYS A 100 3.16 12.37 9.90
C LYS A 100 2.14 11.37 10.44
N LEU A 101 1.36 10.74 9.55
CA LEU A 101 0.35 9.76 9.93
C LEU A 101 0.93 8.55 10.68
N VAL A 102 2.17 8.15 10.37
CA VAL A 102 2.83 7.05 11.08
C VAL A 102 3.04 7.41 12.55
N ARG A 103 3.47 8.64 12.84
CA ARG A 103 3.60 9.14 14.21
C ARG A 103 2.25 9.16 14.93
N GLU A 104 1.18 9.57 14.26
CA GLU A 104 -0.17 9.61 14.83
C GLU A 104 -0.72 8.21 15.18
N ILE A 105 -0.33 7.18 14.41
CA ILE A 105 -0.71 5.79 14.68
C ILE A 105 0.11 5.22 15.83
N LEU A 106 1.43 5.41 15.81
CA LEU A 106 2.36 4.76 16.75
C LEU A 106 2.49 5.50 18.09
N TRP A 107 2.30 6.82 18.10
CA TRP A 107 2.53 7.68 19.26
C TRP A 107 1.29 8.52 19.55
N LYS A 108 0.19 7.84 19.86
CA LYS A 108 -1.03 8.52 20.28
C LYS A 108 -1.06 8.62 21.80
N GLU A 109 -0.65 9.78 22.31
CA GLU A 109 -0.38 10.04 23.73
C GLU A 109 -1.52 9.69 24.70
N ASP A 110 -2.78 9.63 24.24
CA ASP A 110 -3.93 9.47 25.15
C ASP A 110 -4.86 8.28 24.88
N LYS A 111 -4.88 7.67 23.68
CA LYS A 111 -5.72 6.49 23.36
C LYS A 111 -5.17 5.73 22.16
N GLY A 112 -4.84 4.45 22.34
CA GLY A 112 -4.51 3.54 21.24
C GLY A 112 -5.51 3.66 20.09
N LEU A 113 -5.01 3.73 18.86
CA LEU A 113 -5.87 3.71 17.70
C LEU A 113 -6.23 2.25 17.43
N ASP A 114 -7.25 1.73 18.12
CA ASP A 114 -7.61 0.31 17.94
C ASP A 114 -8.62 0.13 16.81
N GLY A 115 -8.58 -1.01 16.13
CA GLY A 115 -9.47 -1.43 15.07
C GLY A 115 -9.34 -0.65 13.78
N PHE A 116 -8.14 -0.14 13.45
CA PHE A 116 -7.97 0.58 12.20
C PHE A 116 -7.70 -0.34 11.01
N LEU A 117 -8.11 0.14 9.83
CA LEU A 117 -7.65 -0.39 8.54
C LEU A 117 -6.83 0.68 7.83
N ALA A 118 -5.57 0.40 7.52
CA ALA A 118 -4.71 1.32 6.80
C ALA A 118 -4.16 0.70 5.51
N THR A 119 -3.68 1.53 4.59
CA THR A 119 -2.96 1.05 3.41
C THR A 119 -1.50 1.44 3.47
N GLY A 120 -0.59 0.61 2.96
CA GLY A 120 0.83 0.93 2.88
C GLY A 120 1.46 0.45 1.58
N HIS A 121 2.50 1.12 1.11
CA HIS A 121 3.29 0.63 -0.02
C HIS A 121 4.50 -0.16 0.50
N SER A 122 4.62 -1.42 0.10
CA SER A 122 5.78 -2.26 0.38
C SER A 122 5.86 -3.39 -0.65
N SER A 123 7.01 -4.06 -0.71
CA SER A 123 7.25 -5.27 -1.50
C SER A 123 7.03 -6.58 -0.73
N SER A 124 6.92 -6.50 0.60
CA SER A 124 6.64 -7.63 1.50
C SER A 124 6.05 -7.12 2.82
N PRO A 125 5.53 -8.03 3.69
CA PRO A 125 5.17 -7.68 5.06
C PRO A 125 6.35 -7.15 5.88
N SER A 126 7.51 -7.81 5.84
CA SER A 126 8.73 -7.35 6.51
C SER A 126 9.17 -5.97 6.04
N ASN A 127 9.16 -5.72 4.73
CA ASN A 127 9.49 -4.40 4.19
C ASN A 127 8.49 -3.33 4.62
N MET A 128 7.23 -3.69 4.93
CA MET A 128 6.28 -2.74 5.50
C MET A 128 6.72 -2.28 6.90
N ILE A 129 7.21 -3.20 7.73
CA ILE A 129 7.78 -2.90 9.05
C ILE A 129 8.99 -1.96 8.91
N ASP A 130 9.98 -2.31 8.07
CA ASP A 130 11.18 -1.50 7.86
C ASP A 130 10.82 -0.06 7.43
N ARG A 131 9.80 0.06 6.57
CA ARG A 131 9.33 1.37 6.10
C ARG A 131 8.67 2.17 7.22
N LEU A 132 7.88 1.54 8.08
CA LEU A 132 7.27 2.22 9.22
C LEU A 132 8.33 2.70 10.20
N GLU A 133 9.35 1.90 10.45
CA GLU A 133 10.50 2.26 11.30
C GLU A 133 11.21 3.51 10.74
N ILE A 134 11.56 3.49 9.45
CA ILE A 134 12.22 4.63 8.79
C ILE A 134 11.32 5.88 8.83
N ILE A 135 10.02 5.74 8.52
CA ILE A 135 9.10 6.88 8.52
C ILE A 135 8.94 7.43 9.94
N ALA A 136 8.76 6.58 10.94
CA ALA A 136 8.64 7.00 12.34
C ALA A 136 9.85 7.83 12.78
N TYR A 137 11.07 7.36 12.45
CA TYR A 137 12.30 8.08 12.74
C TYR A 137 12.37 9.44 12.02
N LEU A 138 12.12 9.47 10.71
CA LEU A 138 12.16 10.71 9.92
C LEU A 138 11.08 11.72 10.33
N GLU A 139 9.96 11.24 10.84
CA GLU A 139 8.88 12.05 11.39
C GLU A 139 9.20 12.53 12.82
N GLY A 140 10.43 12.35 13.32
CA GLY A 140 10.87 12.94 14.57
C GLY A 140 10.34 12.22 15.80
N MET A 141 10.03 10.92 15.70
CA MET A 141 10.01 10.06 16.89
C MET A 141 11.45 9.93 17.39
N ASN A 142 11.86 10.87 18.25
CA ASN A 142 13.19 10.91 18.88
C ASN A 142 13.32 9.84 19.96
N LEU A 143 13.19 8.58 19.56
CA LEU A 143 13.26 7.40 20.41
C LEU A 143 14.38 6.49 19.89
N PRO A 144 15.00 5.68 20.76
CA PRO A 144 15.86 4.59 20.30
C PRO A 144 15.11 3.68 19.30
N MET A 145 15.79 3.15 18.28
CA MET A 145 15.18 2.26 17.27
C MET A 145 14.43 1.08 17.90
N LYS A 146 15.00 0.53 18.98
CA LYS A 146 14.34 -0.50 19.79
C LYS A 146 12.94 -0.09 20.25
N ALA A 147 12.81 1.12 20.81
CA ALA A 147 11.53 1.62 21.29
C ALA A 147 10.55 1.88 20.13
N ILE A 148 11.03 2.35 18.97
CA ILE A 148 10.16 2.48 17.77
C ILE A 148 9.62 1.11 17.35
N ARG A 149 10.48 0.08 17.30
CA ARG A 149 10.06 -1.29 16.97
C ARG A 149 9.07 -1.85 17.98
N GLU A 150 9.28 -1.61 19.27
CA GLU A 150 8.33 -1.97 20.32
C GLU A 150 6.96 -1.29 20.11
N GLN A 151 6.93 0.00 19.75
CA GLN A 151 5.67 0.70 19.42
C GLN A 151 4.99 0.12 18.18
N ILE A 152 5.76 -0.18 17.12
CA ILE A 152 5.24 -0.79 15.90
C ILE A 152 4.62 -2.17 16.22
N ALA A 153 5.34 -3.02 16.96
CA ALA A 153 4.90 -4.35 17.32
C ALA A 153 3.69 -4.35 18.26
N GLY A 154 3.60 -3.36 19.17
CA GLY A 154 2.45 -3.19 20.06
C GLY A 154 1.22 -2.56 19.39
N THR A 155 1.38 -1.95 18.21
CA THR A 155 0.29 -1.23 17.53
C THR A 155 -0.30 -2.00 16.36
N ILE A 156 0.50 -2.77 15.62
CA ILE A 156 0.06 -3.45 14.39
C ILE A 156 -0.10 -4.92 14.68
N ASP A 157 -1.25 -5.48 14.35
CA ASP A 157 -1.53 -6.89 14.62
C ASP A 157 -1.40 -7.74 13.35
N ILE A 158 -1.96 -7.27 12.24
CA ILE A 158 -2.02 -8.01 10.98
C ILE A 158 -1.52 -7.16 9.82
N ILE A 159 -0.68 -7.77 8.96
CA ILE A 159 -0.25 -7.22 7.68
C ILE A 159 -0.79 -8.11 6.57
N ILE A 160 -1.67 -7.56 5.75
CA ILE A 160 -2.14 -8.21 4.53
C ILE A 160 -1.26 -7.74 3.38
N HIS A 161 -0.69 -8.63 2.59
CA HIS A 161 0.13 -8.27 1.44
C HIS A 161 -0.58 -8.63 0.13
N LEU A 162 -0.76 -7.63 -0.74
CA LEU A 162 -1.34 -7.81 -2.07
C LEU A 162 -0.28 -7.67 -3.14
N SER A 163 -0.30 -8.60 -4.07
CA SER A 163 0.52 -8.56 -5.27
C SER A 163 -0.38 -8.64 -6.50
N ARG A 164 0.08 -7.99 -7.58
CA ARG A 164 -0.47 -8.24 -8.91
C ARG A 164 0.44 -9.26 -9.58
N LEU A 165 -0.11 -10.42 -9.93
CA LEU A 165 0.63 -11.50 -10.57
C LEU A 165 0.78 -11.22 -12.08
N ASN A 166 1.59 -12.03 -12.74
CA ASN A 166 1.91 -11.92 -14.17
C ASN A 166 0.71 -12.08 -15.09
N ASP A 167 -0.24 -12.94 -14.71
CA ASP A 167 -1.53 -13.10 -15.36
C ASP A 167 -2.44 -11.85 -15.23
N GLY A 168 -1.96 -10.82 -14.53
CA GLY A 168 -2.65 -9.56 -14.30
C GLY A 168 -3.64 -9.60 -13.15
N THR A 169 -3.89 -10.77 -12.55
CA THR A 169 -4.77 -10.95 -11.40
C THR A 169 -4.15 -10.32 -10.15
N ARG A 170 -5.00 -9.96 -9.19
CA ARG A 170 -4.58 -9.42 -7.90
C ARG A 170 -4.90 -10.46 -6.86
N LYS A 171 -3.91 -10.89 -6.09
CA LYS A 171 -4.09 -11.89 -5.04
C LYS A 171 -3.49 -11.39 -3.73
N ILE A 172 -4.14 -11.71 -2.61
CA ILE A 172 -3.51 -11.66 -1.30
C ILE A 172 -2.46 -12.76 -1.31
N THR A 173 -1.19 -12.39 -1.28
CA THR A 173 -0.08 -13.34 -1.32
C THR A 173 0.36 -13.74 0.08
N LYS A 174 0.20 -12.86 1.06
CA LYS A 174 0.47 -13.14 2.46
C LYS A 174 -0.55 -12.49 3.39
N ILE A 175 -0.89 -13.18 4.47
CA ILE A 175 -1.49 -12.61 5.66
C ILE A 175 -0.53 -12.95 6.80
N THR A 176 0.09 -11.92 7.36
CA THR A 176 1.16 -12.04 8.33
C THR A 176 0.71 -11.41 9.65
N GLU A 177 0.85 -12.16 10.74
CA GLU A 177 0.62 -11.70 12.09
C GLU A 177 1.92 -11.15 12.68
N VAL A 178 1.82 -10.04 13.41
CA VAL A 178 2.90 -9.46 14.18
C VAL A 178 2.81 -10.04 15.59
N GLN A 179 3.74 -10.92 15.95
CA GLN A 179 3.70 -11.63 17.24
C GLN A 179 4.20 -10.76 18.40
N GLY A 180 5.05 -9.78 18.10
CA GLY A 180 5.68 -8.94 19.09
C GLY A 180 7.12 -8.60 18.73
N PHE A 181 7.90 -8.30 19.77
CA PHE A 181 9.28 -7.87 19.65
C PHE A 181 10.17 -8.77 20.52
N GLU A 182 11.12 -9.47 19.89
CA GLU A 182 12.06 -10.37 20.57
C GLU A 182 13.51 -9.96 20.27
N GLY A 183 14.29 -9.71 21.32
CA GLY A 183 15.67 -9.25 21.21
C GLY A 183 15.76 -7.86 20.57
N GLU A 184 16.07 -7.84 19.28
CA GLU A 184 16.17 -6.61 18.47
C GLU A 184 15.23 -6.58 17.27
N ASN A 185 14.44 -7.63 17.04
CA ASN A 185 13.64 -7.79 15.83
C ASN A 185 12.16 -7.95 16.15
N ILE A 186 11.32 -7.43 15.25
CA ILE A 186 9.88 -7.70 15.26
C ILE A 186 9.66 -9.10 14.68
N VAL A 187 8.96 -9.94 15.43
CA VAL A 187 8.68 -11.32 15.03
C VAL A 187 7.39 -11.35 14.22
N LEU A 188 7.50 -11.88 13.00
CA LEU A 188 6.39 -12.02 12.06
C LEU A 188 6.08 -13.49 11.83
N ARG A 189 4.79 -13.84 11.75
CA ARG A 189 4.33 -15.18 11.43
C ARG A 189 3.33 -15.13 10.28
N ASP A 190 3.64 -15.83 9.19
CA ASP A 190 2.68 -15.96 8.09
C ASP A 190 1.56 -16.94 8.50
N VAL A 191 0.33 -16.41 8.59
CA VAL A 191 -0.88 -17.20 8.84
C VAL A 191 -1.37 -17.83 7.53
N PHE A 192 -1.27 -17.05 6.44
CA PHE A 192 -1.55 -17.53 5.10
C PHE A 192 -0.42 -17.12 4.16
N THR A 193 -0.01 -18.06 3.32
CA THR A 193 0.92 -17.84 2.22
C THR A 193 0.34 -18.46 0.96
N VAL A 194 0.19 -17.65 -0.08
CA VAL A 194 -0.07 -18.18 -1.42
C VAL A 194 1.28 -18.49 -2.05
N ILE A 195 1.44 -19.75 -2.46
CA ILE A 195 2.57 -20.21 -3.26
C ILE A 195 2.08 -20.17 -4.70
N PRO A 196 2.54 -19.22 -5.52
CA PRO A 196 2.24 -19.25 -6.94
C PRO A 196 2.93 -20.45 -7.58
N LEU A 197 2.26 -21.06 -8.54
CA LEU A 197 2.87 -22.09 -9.37
C LEU A 197 4.08 -21.47 -10.10
N GLU A 198 5.15 -22.24 -10.27
CA GLU A 198 6.33 -21.86 -11.06
C GLU A 198 5.86 -21.25 -12.39
N ASP A 199 6.48 -20.15 -12.81
CA ASP A 199 6.13 -19.24 -13.94
C ASP A 199 5.25 -18.01 -13.62
N SER A 200 4.77 -17.85 -12.39
CA SER A 200 3.92 -16.70 -12.00
C SER A 200 4.68 -15.44 -11.54
N TYR A 201 6.02 -15.53 -11.42
CA TYR A 201 6.92 -14.44 -11.00
C TYR A 201 8.00 -14.20 -12.06
N TYR A 202 7.73 -13.30 -13.00
CA TYR A 202 8.66 -12.73 -13.98
C TYR A 202 8.12 -11.38 -14.48
#